data_AF-A0A8J1UQZ1-F1
#
_entry.id   AF-A0A8J1UQZ1-F1
#
_cell.length_a   1.000
_cell.length_b   1.000
_cell.length_c   1.000
_cell.angle_alpha   90.00
_cell.angle_beta   90.00
_cell.angle_gamma   90.00
#
_symmetry.space_group_name_H-M   'P 1'
#
loop_
_entity.id
_entity.type
_entity.pdbx_description
1 polymer ?
#
loop_
_entity_poly.entity_id
_entity_poly.type
_entity_poly.pdbx_seq_one_letter_code
_entity_poly.pdbx_strand_id
1 'polypeptide(L)'
;DDHFAVFSVGKRQCLGESLAKMELFIFFVGLMQKFEVKLPEGASQPVMRPQLNHSTQSPISYSVCFKPMFDRVLIEQFNTIAYTIQCISSYQMFDNRTIQHDRLYHTVYIVITSV
;
A
#
# COMPACT_ATOMS: atom_id res chain seq x y z
N ASP A 1 -15.37 -10.24 -22.07
CA ASP A 1 -15.78 -9.57 -20.82
C ASP A 1 -15.71 -8.05 -20.96
N ASP A 2 -16.75 -7.46 -21.55
CA ASP A 2 -16.83 -6.01 -21.88
C ASP A 2 -17.30 -5.16 -20.69
N HIS A 3 -17.07 -5.60 -19.45
CA HIS A 3 -17.60 -4.97 -18.23
C HIS A 3 -16.53 -4.42 -17.28
N PHE A 4 -15.24 -4.55 -17.62
CA PHE A 4 -14.15 -4.09 -16.78
C PHE A 4 -13.45 -2.86 -17.39
N ALA A 5 -13.91 -1.66 -17.03
CA ALA A 5 -13.43 -0.39 -17.59
C ALA A 5 -12.91 0.58 -16.50
N VAL A 6 -11.99 0.12 -15.67
CA VAL A 6 -11.43 0.89 -14.52
C VAL A 6 -10.70 2.18 -14.96
N PHE A 7 -10.19 2.21 -16.19
CA PHE A 7 -9.50 3.36 -16.78
C PHE A 7 -10.32 4.04 -17.88
N SER A 8 -11.64 3.81 -17.92
CA SER A 8 -12.52 4.23 -19.02
C SER A 8 -12.14 3.59 -20.37
N VAL A 9 -12.85 3.95 -21.43
CA VAL A 9 -12.63 3.47 -22.82
C VAL A 9 -12.86 4.63 -23.79
N GLY A 10 -12.07 4.67 -24.88
CA GLY A 10 -12.26 5.60 -26.00
C GLY A 10 -11.46 6.90 -25.89
N LYS A 11 -11.96 7.99 -26.51
CA LYS A 11 -11.20 9.26 -26.67
C LYS A 11 -10.82 9.96 -25.36
N ARG A 12 -11.47 9.61 -24.24
CA ARG A 12 -11.20 10.14 -22.88
C ARG A 12 -10.75 9.04 -21.92
N GLN A 13 -10.14 7.98 -22.44
CA GLN A 13 -9.48 6.96 -21.62
C GLN A 13 -8.41 7.61 -20.75
N CYS A 14 -8.19 7.04 -19.55
CA CYS A 14 -7.24 7.58 -18.59
C CYS A 14 -5.84 7.65 -19.20
N LEU A 15 -5.30 8.86 -19.32
CA LEU A 15 -3.95 9.08 -19.85
C LEU A 15 -2.88 8.35 -19.02
N GLY A 16 -3.15 8.13 -17.73
CA GLY A 16 -2.26 7.45 -16.81
C GLY A 16 -2.40 5.92 -16.76
N GLU A 17 -3.19 5.27 -17.62
CA GLU A 17 -3.45 3.83 -17.53
C GLU A 17 -2.18 2.96 -17.56
N SER A 18 -1.26 3.24 -18.49
CA SER A 18 -0.02 2.47 -18.62
C SER A 18 0.86 2.61 -17.39
N LEU A 19 0.98 3.83 -16.85
CA LEU A 19 1.74 4.13 -15.65
C LEU A 19 1.12 3.46 -14.43
N ALA A 20 -0.19 3.62 -14.23
CA ALA A 20 -0.92 3.05 -13.10
C ALA A 20 -0.83 1.51 -13.08
N LYS A 21 -0.93 0.85 -14.24
CA LYS A 21 -0.77 -0.61 -14.35
C LYS A 21 0.63 -1.06 -13.96
N MET A 22 1.66 -0.37 -14.45
CA MET A 22 3.06 -0.70 -14.15
C MET A 22 3.36 -0.49 -12.67
N GLU A 23 2.98 0.66 -12.13
CA GLU A 23 3.20 1.02 -10.73
C GLU A 23 2.49 0.05 -9.79
N LEU A 24 1.19 -0.22 -10.03
CA LEU A 24 0.41 -1.15 -9.22
C LEU A 24 1.03 -2.55 -9.24
N PHE A 25 1.48 -3.02 -10.42
CA PHE A 25 2.10 -4.33 -10.54
C PHE A 25 3.41 -4.41 -9.75
N ILE A 26 4.33 -3.46 -9.96
CA ILE A 26 5.64 -3.46 -9.29
C ILE A 26 5.47 -3.31 -7.77
N PHE A 27 4.61 -2.40 -7.34
CA PHE A 27 4.34 -2.18 -5.93
C PHE A 27 3.74 -3.43 -5.28
N PHE A 28 2.66 -3.98 -5.86
CA PHE A 28 1.95 -5.11 -5.30
C PHE A 28 2.81 -6.38 -5.25
N VAL A 29 3.50 -6.69 -6.34
CA VAL A 29 4.37 -7.87 -6.42
C VAL A 29 5.57 -7.71 -5.49
N GLY A 30 6.23 -6.54 -5.47
CA GLY A 30 7.35 -6.28 -4.58
C GLY A 30 6.97 -6.39 -3.10
N LEU A 31 5.76 -5.96 -2.74
CA LEU A 31 5.22 -6.09 -1.40
C LEU A 31 4.98 -7.56 -1.03
N MET A 32 4.26 -8.29 -1.87
CA MET A 32 3.91 -9.70 -1.60
C MET A 32 5.10 -10.65 -1.68
N GLN A 33 6.15 -10.33 -2.42
CA GLN A 33 7.34 -11.18 -2.52
C GLN A 33 8.24 -11.07 -1.28
N LYS A 34 8.18 -9.95 -0.56
CA LYS A 34 9.06 -9.66 0.59
C LYS A 34 8.36 -9.79 1.92
N PHE A 35 7.05 -9.58 1.95
CA PHE A 35 6.28 -9.48 3.18
C PHE A 35 5.05 -10.37 3.19
N GLU A 36 4.80 -10.92 4.37
CA GLU A 36 3.51 -11.44 4.78
C GLU A 36 2.67 -10.29 5.34
N VAL A 37 1.51 -10.03 4.73
CA VAL A 37 0.58 -8.96 5.15
C VAL A 37 -0.45 -9.54 6.11
N LYS A 38 -0.54 -8.97 7.31
CA LYS A 38 -1.46 -9.40 8.37
C LYS A 38 -2.22 -8.23 8.98
N LEU A 39 -3.34 -8.53 9.61
CA LEU A 39 -3.96 -7.58 10.54
C LEU A 39 -3.17 -7.60 11.86
N PRO A 40 -3.02 -6.44 12.54
CA PRO A 40 -2.49 -6.40 13.89
C PRO A 40 -3.29 -7.30 14.84
N GLU A 41 -2.63 -7.83 15.87
CA GLU A 41 -3.30 -8.66 16.87
C GLU A 41 -4.45 -7.88 17.53
N GLY A 42 -5.64 -8.48 17.54
CA GLY A 42 -6.85 -7.87 18.10
C GLY A 42 -7.54 -6.82 17.21
N ALA A 43 -7.02 -6.50 16.02
CA ALA A 43 -7.70 -5.61 15.09
C ALA A 43 -8.91 -6.30 14.42
N SER A 44 -10.00 -5.56 14.24
CA SER A 44 -11.14 -5.99 13.44
C SER A 44 -10.81 -5.94 11.94
N GLN A 45 -11.57 -6.70 11.14
CA GLN A 45 -11.42 -6.65 9.68
C GLN A 45 -11.74 -5.24 9.15
N PRO A 46 -11.02 -4.78 8.11
CA PRO A 46 -11.31 -3.50 7.47
C PRO A 46 -12.74 -3.45 6.94
N VAL A 47 -13.40 -2.31 7.14
CA VAL A 47 -14.75 -2.09 6.62
C VAL A 47 -14.65 -1.76 5.13
N MET A 48 -15.21 -2.62 4.27
CA MET A 48 -15.17 -2.48 2.81
C MET A 48 -16.10 -1.39 2.24
N ARG A 49 -16.57 -0.44 3.06
CA ARG A 49 -17.37 0.68 2.59
C ARG A 49 -16.44 1.81 2.15
N PRO A 50 -16.52 2.27 0.88
CA PRO A 50 -15.75 3.43 0.45
C PRO A 50 -16.26 4.67 1.16
N GLN A 51 -15.33 5.52 1.60
CA GLN A 51 -15.62 6.89 1.99
C GLN A 51 -15.31 7.82 0.82
N LEU A 52 -16.19 8.80 0.62
CA LEU A 52 -16.02 9.78 -0.46
C LEU A 52 -15.12 10.91 0.03
N ASN A 53 -13.94 11.02 -0.56
CA ASN A 53 -12.99 12.09 -0.31
C ASN A 53 -12.91 12.98 -1.55
N HIS A 54 -13.57 14.14 -1.50
CA HIS A 54 -13.60 15.10 -2.61
C HIS A 54 -14.02 14.46 -3.95
N SER A 55 -13.05 14.10 -4.80
CA SER A 55 -13.25 13.51 -6.14
C SER A 55 -12.88 12.03 -6.22
N THR A 56 -12.37 11.43 -5.15
CA THR A 56 -11.94 10.03 -5.11
C THR A 56 -12.70 9.24 -4.04
N GLN A 57 -12.77 7.93 -4.22
CA GLN A 57 -13.24 7.02 -3.18
C GLN A 57 -12.02 6.38 -2.53
N SER A 58 -11.97 6.41 -1.20
CA SER A 58 -10.88 5.85 -0.41
C SER A 58 -11.45 4.90 0.67
N PRO A 59 -10.63 4.00 1.22
CA PRO A 59 -11.07 3.18 2.35
C PRO A 59 -11.09 4.01 3.64
N ILE A 60 -11.95 3.60 4.58
CA ILE A 60 -11.86 4.05 5.97
C ILE A 60 -10.52 3.58 6.53
N SER A 61 -9.80 4.45 7.25
CA SER A 61 -8.45 4.15 7.74
C SER A 61 -8.39 2.85 8.56
N TYR A 62 -7.38 2.03 8.30
CA TYR A 62 -7.13 0.78 9.01
C TYR A 62 -5.63 0.50 9.13
N SER A 63 -5.29 -0.33 10.11
CA SER A 63 -3.91 -0.71 10.40
C SER A 63 -3.58 -2.07 9.80
N VAL A 64 -2.38 -2.18 9.25
CA VAL A 64 -1.82 -3.43 8.71
C VAL A 64 -0.42 -3.67 9.25
N CYS A 65 -0.05 -4.94 9.32
CA CYS A 65 1.22 -5.46 9.79
C CYS A 65 1.95 -6.11 8.62
N PHE A 66 3.18 -5.67 8.36
CA PHE A 66 4.07 -6.25 7.35
C PHE A 66 5.18 -6.99 8.05
N LYS A 67 5.17 -8.33 7.93
CA LYS A 67 6.20 -9.20 8.47
C LYS A 67 7.11 -9.69 7.34
N PRO A 68 8.44 -9.55 7.42
CA PRO A 68 9.33 -10.04 6.38
C PRO A 68 9.25 -11.56 6.26
N MET A 69 9.21 -12.09 5.03
CA MET A 69 9.15 -13.55 4.78
C MET A 69 10.50 -14.25 4.85
N PHE A 70 11.62 -13.51 4.80
CA PHE A 70 12.97 -14.08 4.85
C PHE A 70 13.84 -13.40 5.92
N ASP A 71 14.44 -14.20 6.80
CA ASP A 71 15.35 -13.75 7.88
C ASP A 71 16.79 -13.41 7.41
N ARG A 72 17.11 -13.47 6.10
CA ARG A 72 18.52 -13.46 5.64
C ARG A 72 19.08 -12.14 5.10
N VAL A 73 18.35 -11.02 5.08
CA VAL A 73 18.87 -9.73 4.55
C VAL A 73 18.49 -8.56 5.48
N LEU A 74 18.97 -8.62 6.73
CA LEU A 74 18.39 -7.88 7.86
C LEU A 74 18.70 -6.39 7.99
N ILE A 75 19.48 -5.75 7.10
CA ILE A 75 19.85 -4.32 7.28
C ILE A 75 19.64 -3.46 6.02
N GLU A 76 19.85 -3.97 4.80
CA GLU A 76 19.76 -3.11 3.61
C GLU A 76 18.34 -2.94 3.06
N GLN A 77 17.45 -3.91 3.25
CA GLN A 77 16.08 -3.83 2.73
C GLN A 77 15.21 -2.83 3.50
N PHE A 78 15.47 -2.63 4.80
CA PHE A 78 14.74 -1.64 5.60
C PHE A 78 14.89 -0.22 5.05
N ASN A 79 16.11 0.14 4.60
CA ASN A 79 16.32 1.39 3.90
C ASN A 79 15.56 1.40 2.57
N THR A 80 15.59 0.33 1.78
CA THR A 80 14.81 0.30 0.53
C THR A 80 13.31 0.50 0.75
N ILE A 81 12.71 -0.12 1.77
CA ILE A 81 11.27 0.02 2.05
C ILE A 81 10.95 1.38 2.64
N ALA A 82 11.76 1.90 3.57
CA ALA A 82 11.62 3.26 4.07
C ALA A 82 11.79 4.29 2.95
N TYR A 83 12.78 4.15 2.05
CA TYR A 83 12.96 5.01 0.88
C TYR A 83 11.85 4.86 -0.15
N THR A 84 11.32 3.65 -0.37
CA THR A 84 10.17 3.44 -1.28
C THR A 84 8.93 4.09 -0.71
N ILE A 85 8.64 3.92 0.58
CA ILE A 85 7.51 4.55 1.27
C ILE A 85 7.69 6.07 1.35
N GLN A 86 8.91 6.57 1.62
CA GLN A 86 9.23 8.01 1.61
C GLN A 86 9.06 8.62 0.20
N CYS A 87 9.48 7.91 -0.84
CA CYS A 87 9.30 8.33 -2.22
C CYS A 87 7.81 8.35 -2.59
N ILE A 88 7.02 7.35 -2.16
CA ILE A 88 5.57 7.31 -2.38
C ILE A 88 4.81 8.34 -1.51
N SER A 89 5.28 8.66 -0.31
CA SER A 89 4.73 9.73 0.54
C SER A 89 4.92 11.11 -0.09
N SER A 90 5.97 11.28 -0.90
CA SER A 90 6.16 12.46 -1.75
C SER A 90 5.11 12.58 -2.88
N TYR A 91 4.39 11.48 -3.18
CA TYR A 91 3.27 11.40 -4.14
C TYR A 91 1.89 11.26 -3.45
N GLN A 92 1.78 11.53 -2.14
CA GLN A 92 0.52 11.52 -1.37
C GLN A 92 -0.21 10.16 -1.27
N MET A 93 0.47 9.01 -1.19
CA MET A 93 -0.26 7.73 -0.97
C MET A 93 -0.18 7.16 0.46
N PHE A 94 0.74 7.65 1.31
CA PHE A 94 0.87 7.20 2.71
C PHE A 94 1.31 8.35 3.63
N ASP A 95 0.60 8.57 4.76
CA ASP A 95 1.04 9.51 5.80
C ASP A 95 2.23 8.89 6.56
N ASN A 96 3.37 9.59 6.57
CA ASN A 96 4.62 9.16 7.19
C ASN A 96 4.54 9.05 8.74
N ARG A 97 3.42 9.42 9.36
CA ARG A 97 3.29 9.55 10.82
C ARG A 97 3.07 8.26 11.62
N THR A 98 2.95 7.09 10.99
CA THR A 98 2.55 5.86 11.72
C THR A 98 3.37 4.61 11.41
N ILE A 99 4.65 4.76 11.08
CA ILE A 99 5.59 3.63 11.03
C ILE A 99 6.04 3.33 12.46
N GLN A 100 5.43 2.32 13.09
CA GLN A 100 5.91 1.76 14.36
C GLN A 100 6.72 0.50 14.03
N HIS A 101 7.96 0.43 14.52
CA HIS A 101 8.86 -0.71 14.29
C HIS A 101 9.05 -1.49 15.59
N ASP A 102 8.57 -2.72 15.62
CA ASP A 102 8.87 -3.64 16.71
C ASP A 102 10.23 -4.31 16.44
N ARG A 103 11.25 -3.91 17.23
CA ARG A 103 12.61 -4.42 17.11
C ARG A 103 12.73 -5.91 17.46
N LEU A 104 11.80 -6.46 18.23
CA LEU A 104 11.87 -7.86 18.69
C LEU A 104 11.46 -8.86 17.60
N TYR A 105 10.59 -8.47 16.66
CA TYR A 105 10.05 -9.36 15.61
C TYR A 105 10.23 -8.84 14.18
N HIS A 106 10.89 -7.69 14.03
CA HIS A 106 11.15 -7.05 12.73
C HIS A 106 9.87 -6.78 11.94
N THR A 107 8.80 -6.47 12.66
CA THR A 107 7.47 -6.21 12.12
C THR A 107 7.27 -4.71 11.96
N VAL A 108 6.81 -4.31 10.77
CA VAL A 108 6.47 -2.92 10.48
C VAL A 108 4.96 -2.74 10.49
N TYR A 109 4.47 -1.84 11.33
CA TYR A 109 3.06 -1.43 11.32
C TYR A 109 2.90 -0.20 10.43
N ILE A 110 1.94 -0.24 9.52
CA ILE A 110 1.58 0.90 8.67
C ILE A 110 0.09 1.15 8.84
N VAL A 111 -0.27 2.41 9.13
CA VAL A 111 -1.66 2.85 9.07
C VAL A 111 -1.94 3.37 7.67
N ILE A 112 -2.88 2.75 6.99
CA ILE A 112 -3.34 3.20 5.69
C ILE A 112 -4.40 4.27 5.95
N THR A 113 -4.01 5.54 5.80
CA THR A 113 -4.91 6.69 5.88
C THR A 113 -5.29 7.16 4.50
N SER A 114 -6.56 7.50 4.29
CA SER A 114 -6.98 8.18 3.07
C SER A 114 -6.44 9.62 3.05
N VAL A 115 -5.91 10.07 1.91
CA VAL A 115 -5.67 11.49 1.65
C VAL A 115 -6.96 12.20 1.25
#